data_AF-A0A1F4G0C9-F1
#
_entry.id   AF-A0A1F4G0C9-F1
#
_cell.length_a   1.000
_cell.length_b   1.000
_cell.length_c   1.000
_cell.angle_alpha   90.00
_cell.angle_beta   90.00
_cell.angle_gamma   90.00
#
_symmetry.space_group_name_H-M   'P 1'
#
loop_
_entity.id
_entity.type
_entity.pdbx_description
1 polymer ?
#
loop_
_entity_poly.entity_id
_entity_poly.type
_entity_poly.pdbx_seq_one_letter_code
_entity_poly.pdbx_strand_id
1 'polypeptide(L)'
;MRWMNVVGAADLDGDGEAKIAAVTTPHIGGTLRVYRRRRGELREVAALSGFSNHVYGSPELGLSAPVAAGGRTRLVVPDASRLSSRVIELRGAKLVEVSRCPIPGAMAAAIKSALMDCGTAVR
;
A
#
# COMPACT_ATOMS: atom_id res chain seq x y z
N MET A 1 -14.80 -13.85 -1.06
CA MET A 1 -14.63 -12.86 -2.15
C MET A 1 -13.18 -12.84 -2.60
N ARG A 2 -12.91 -12.75 -3.91
CA ARG A 2 -11.56 -12.69 -4.47
C ARG A 2 -11.48 -11.54 -5.46
N TRP A 3 -11.15 -10.36 -4.96
CA TRP A 3 -10.90 -9.16 -5.76
C TRP A 3 -9.66 -8.43 -5.25
N MET A 4 -9.27 -7.37 -5.95
CA MET A 4 -8.09 -6.56 -5.65
C MET A 4 -8.48 -5.11 -5.45
N ASN A 5 -8.11 -4.52 -4.32
CA ASN A 5 -8.21 -3.07 -4.16
C ASN A 5 -6.87 -2.43 -4.55
N VAL A 6 -6.91 -1.51 -5.50
CA VAL A 6 -5.71 -0.84 -6.03
C VAL A 6 -5.19 0.14 -4.99
N VAL A 7 -3.89 0.08 -4.72
CA VAL A 7 -3.17 1.08 -3.92
C VAL A 7 -2.84 2.28 -4.81
N GLY A 8 -2.36 2.03 -6.02
CA GLY A 8 -2.08 3.06 -7.02
C GLY A 8 -1.09 2.59 -8.09
N ALA A 9 -0.79 3.48 -9.02
CA ALA A 9 0.25 3.31 -10.03
C ALA A 9 1.29 4.43 -9.90
N ALA A 10 2.56 4.09 -9.80
CA ALA A 10 3.65 5.04 -9.68
C ALA A 10 4.99 4.39 -10.05
N ASP A 11 6.03 5.18 -10.29
CA ASP A 11 7.39 4.66 -10.38
C ASP A 11 7.88 4.30 -8.97
N LEU A 12 7.88 2.99 -8.66
CA LEU A 12 8.11 2.47 -7.31
C LEU A 12 9.58 2.13 -7.02
N ASP A 13 10.41 1.99 -8.05
CA ASP A 13 11.83 1.62 -7.93
C ASP A 13 12.78 2.62 -8.61
N GLY A 14 12.25 3.66 -9.29
CA GLY A 14 13.01 4.79 -9.81
C GLY A 14 13.58 4.56 -11.21
N ASP A 15 13.07 3.58 -11.97
CA ASP A 15 13.53 3.28 -13.33
C ASP A 15 12.79 4.07 -14.42
N GLY A 16 11.83 4.93 -14.05
CA GLY A 16 11.00 5.72 -14.96
C GLY A 16 9.72 5.02 -15.45
N GLU A 17 9.52 3.73 -15.16
CA GLU A 17 8.34 2.96 -15.54
C GLU A 17 7.38 2.78 -14.37
N ALA A 18 6.10 3.05 -14.58
CA ALA A 18 5.08 2.88 -13.55
C ALA A 18 4.83 1.40 -13.22
N LYS A 19 4.74 1.09 -11.93
CA LYS A 19 4.28 -0.19 -11.38
C LYS A 19 2.92 0.00 -10.77
N ILE A 20 2.08 -1.04 -10.83
CA ILE A 20 0.76 -1.06 -10.21
C ILE A 20 0.85 -1.84 -8.90
N ALA A 21 0.45 -1.22 -7.80
CA ALA A 21 0.33 -1.85 -6.50
C ALA A 21 -1.14 -2.12 -6.16
N ALA A 22 -1.46 -3.31 -5.67
CA ALA A 22 -2.82 -3.67 -5.25
C ALA A 22 -2.79 -4.70 -4.12
N VAL A 23 -3.84 -4.73 -3.29
CA VAL A 23 -4.02 -5.75 -2.25
C VAL A 23 -5.08 -6.75 -2.71
N THR A 24 -4.68 -8.02 -2.84
CA THR A 24 -5.58 -9.15 -3.10
C THR A 24 -6.29 -9.58 -1.82
N THR A 25 -7.58 -9.91 -1.91
CA THR A 25 -8.42 -10.29 -0.74
C THR A 25 -8.36 -9.21 0.37
N PRO A 26 -8.71 -7.94 0.07
CA PRO A 26 -8.24 -6.79 0.86
C PRO A 26 -8.89 -6.62 2.25
N HIS A 27 -9.71 -7.59 2.68
CA HIS A 27 -10.57 -7.47 3.87
C HIS A 27 -10.05 -8.28 5.05
N ILE A 28 -9.28 -9.33 4.78
CA ILE A 28 -8.90 -10.37 5.76
C ILE A 28 -7.42 -10.76 5.63
N GLY A 29 -6.54 -9.78 5.82
CA GLY A 29 -5.09 -10.01 5.91
C GLY A 29 -4.36 -10.27 4.59
N GLY A 30 -4.99 -9.94 3.47
CA GLY A 30 -4.56 -10.10 2.09
C GLY A 30 -3.10 -9.76 1.73
N THR A 31 -2.79 -9.92 0.45
CA THR A 31 -1.42 -9.77 -0.07
C THR A 31 -1.28 -8.50 -0.89
N LEU A 32 -0.38 -7.61 -0.47
CA LEU A 32 0.12 -6.50 -1.29
C LEU A 32 0.97 -7.10 -2.42
N ARG A 33 0.58 -6.82 -3.66
CA ARG A 33 1.25 -7.27 -4.86
C ARG A 33 1.63 -6.06 -5.69
N VAL A 34 2.79 -6.14 -6.33
CA VAL A 34 3.24 -5.15 -7.30
C VAL A 34 3.39 -5.82 -8.66
N TYR A 35 2.93 -5.12 -9.68
CA TYR A 35 2.95 -5.57 -11.07
C TYR A 35 3.69 -4.57 -11.94
N ARG A 36 4.48 -5.08 -12.88
CA ARG A 36 5.00 -4.32 -13.99
C ARG A 36 4.17 -4.61 -15.23
N ARG A 37 3.88 -3.58 -16.02
CA ARG A 37 3.27 -3.76 -17.33
C ARG A 37 4.35 -4.11 -18.36
N ARG A 38 4.17 -5.21 -19.09
CA ARG A 38 5.07 -5.62 -20.19
C ARG A 38 4.25 -6.21 -21.32
N ARG A 39 4.38 -5.64 -22.52
CA ARG A 39 3.69 -6.14 -23.74
C ARG A 39 2.19 -6.34 -23.56
N GLY A 40 1.52 -5.38 -22.91
CA GLY A 40 0.06 -5.43 -22.68
C GLY A 40 -0.37 -6.28 -21.48
N GLU A 41 0.55 -6.94 -20.78
CA GLU A 41 0.24 -7.80 -19.64
C GLU A 41 0.78 -7.25 -18.33
N LEU A 42 0.13 -7.59 -17.22
CA LEU A 42 0.64 -7.35 -15.87
C LEU A 42 1.42 -8.57 -15.40
N ARG A 43 2.71 -8.38 -15.13
CA ARG A 43 3.59 -9.41 -14.58
C ARG A 43 3.95 -9.04 -13.15
N GLU A 44 3.67 -9.93 -12.22
CA GLU A 44 4.00 -9.73 -10.80
C GLU A 44 5.52 -9.60 -10.63
N VAL A 45 5.94 -8.62 -9.84
CA VAL A 45 7.36 -8.39 -9.52
C VAL A 45 7.68 -8.68 -8.06
N ALA A 46 6.72 -8.49 -7.15
CA ALA A 46 6.88 -8.75 -5.74
C ALA A 46 5.52 -8.89 -5.04
N ALA A 47 5.51 -9.62 -3.91
CA ALA A 47 4.34 -9.81 -3.08
C ALA A 47 4.72 -9.86 -1.58
N LEU A 48 3.83 -9.38 -0.72
CA LEU A 48 3.99 -9.38 0.73
C LEU A 48 2.61 -9.50 1.41
N SER A 49 2.46 -10.43 2.36
CA SER A 49 1.21 -10.68 3.09
C SER A 49 1.03 -9.75 4.30
N GLY A 50 -0.18 -9.78 4.87
CA GLY A 50 -0.48 -9.10 6.13
C GLY A 50 -0.98 -7.67 5.93
N PHE A 51 -1.84 -7.44 4.94
CA PHE A 51 -2.41 -6.13 4.64
C PHE A 51 -3.94 -6.19 4.54
N SER A 52 -4.60 -5.10 4.90
CA SER A 52 -6.03 -4.90 4.63
C SER A 52 -6.26 -3.42 4.30
N ASN A 53 -6.61 -3.12 3.04
CA ASN A 53 -6.90 -1.75 2.60
C ASN A 53 -8.38 -1.58 2.18
N HIS A 54 -9.27 -2.42 2.69
CA HIS A 54 -10.70 -2.26 2.50
C HIS A 54 -11.49 -2.90 3.64
N VAL A 55 -12.58 -2.24 4.05
CA VAL A 55 -13.52 -2.73 5.06
C VAL A 55 -14.69 -3.39 4.35
N TYR A 56 -15.00 -4.64 4.66
CA TYR A 56 -16.12 -5.37 4.03
C TYR A 56 -17.42 -4.55 4.09
N GLY A 57 -18.04 -4.32 2.93
CA GLY A 57 -19.30 -3.58 2.81
C GLY A 57 -19.17 -2.06 2.80
N SER A 58 -17.96 -1.51 2.96
CA SER A 58 -17.73 -0.06 2.83
C SER A 58 -17.66 0.37 1.36
N PRO A 59 -18.12 1.57 0.99
CA PRO A 59 -17.84 2.14 -0.33
C PRO A 59 -16.41 2.72 -0.44
N GLU A 60 -15.69 2.85 0.67
CA GLU A 60 -14.38 3.48 0.72
C GLU A 60 -13.27 2.55 0.18
N LEU A 61 -12.45 3.07 -0.73
CA LEU A 61 -11.34 2.35 -1.39
C LEU A 61 -9.97 2.95 -1.09
N GLY A 62 -9.91 4.18 -0.56
CA GLY A 62 -8.72 5.01 -0.43
C GLY A 62 -7.88 4.79 0.84
N LEU A 63 -7.94 3.62 1.49
CA LEU A 63 -7.18 3.34 2.73
C LEU A 63 -5.66 3.22 2.50
N SER A 64 -5.20 3.34 1.27
CA SER A 64 -3.80 3.16 0.90
C SER A 64 -3.47 4.03 -0.30
N ALA A 65 -2.23 4.52 -0.40
CA ALA A 65 -1.75 5.22 -1.60
C ALA A 65 -0.23 5.13 -1.76
N PRO A 66 0.30 5.33 -2.98
CA PRO A 66 1.68 5.73 -3.17
C PRO A 66 1.89 7.16 -2.66
N VAL A 67 3.03 7.41 -2.01
CA VAL A 67 3.44 8.72 -1.50
C VAL A 67 4.90 8.99 -1.87
N ALA A 68 5.21 10.24 -2.23
CA ALA A 68 6.59 10.67 -2.40
C ALA A 68 7.19 11.02 -1.03
N ALA A 69 8.30 10.38 -0.65
CA ALA A 69 8.97 10.64 0.62
C ALA A 69 10.49 10.43 0.46
N GLY A 70 11.29 11.44 0.81
CA GLY A 70 12.75 11.36 0.75
C GLY A 70 13.30 11.02 -0.63
N GLY A 71 12.70 11.57 -1.70
CA GLY A 71 13.10 11.33 -3.08
C GLY A 71 12.76 9.95 -3.64
N ARG A 72 11.96 9.15 -2.92
CA ARG A 72 11.47 7.83 -3.37
C ARG A 72 9.95 7.77 -3.31
N THR A 73 9.35 6.92 -4.14
CA THR A 73 7.96 6.53 -3.97
C THR A 73 7.85 5.41 -2.95
N ARG A 74 6.96 5.57 -1.97
CA ARG A 74 6.63 4.56 -0.96
C ARG A 74 5.16 4.21 -1.05
N LEU A 75 4.79 3.01 -0.62
CA LEU A 75 3.40 2.60 -0.47
C LEU A 75 3.02 2.70 1.00
N VAL A 76 1.96 3.45 1.31
CA VAL A 76 1.34 3.44 2.64
C VAL A 76 0.15 2.50 2.58
N VAL A 77 0.21 1.41 3.34
CA VAL A 77 -0.83 0.38 3.34
C VAL A 77 -1.07 -0.08 4.78
N PRO A 78 -2.32 -0.18 5.26
CA PRO A 78 -2.58 -0.67 6.61
C PRO A 78 -2.21 -2.14 6.73
N ASP A 79 -1.77 -2.53 7.92
CA ASP A 79 -1.60 -3.93 8.27
C ASP A 79 -2.94 -4.68 8.26
N ALA A 80 -2.90 -6.00 8.46
CA ALA A 80 -4.11 -6.83 8.45
C ALA A 80 -5.17 -6.40 9.47
N SER A 81 -4.75 -5.85 10.62
CA SER A 81 -5.64 -5.35 11.66
C SER A 81 -6.18 -3.94 11.38
N ARG A 82 -5.54 -3.20 10.47
CA ARG A 82 -5.73 -1.77 10.19
C ARG A 82 -5.40 -0.85 11.36
N LEU A 83 -4.73 -1.37 12.40
CA LEU A 83 -4.27 -0.60 13.56
C LEU A 83 -2.87 -0.02 13.38
N SER A 84 -2.22 -0.30 12.24
CA SER A 84 -0.95 0.32 11.88
C SER A 84 -0.87 0.63 10.39
N SER A 85 -0.35 1.80 10.04
CA SER A 85 0.12 2.11 8.69
C SER A 85 1.50 1.50 8.50
N ARG A 86 1.66 0.63 7.51
CA ARG A 86 2.96 0.10 7.09
C ARG A 86 3.43 0.87 5.87
N VAL A 87 4.68 1.31 5.90
CA VAL A 87 5.33 2.02 4.79
C VAL A 87 6.26 1.06 4.07
N ILE A 88 5.97 0.79 2.81
CA ILE A 88 6.62 -0.25 2.02
C ILE A 88 7.37 0.39 0.84
N GLU A 89 8.61 -0.03 0.61
CA GLU A 89 9.40 0.30 -0.57
C GLU A 89 9.56 -0.95 -1.46
N LEU A 90 9.53 -0.75 -2.78
CA LEU A 90 9.99 -1.76 -3.73
C LEU A 90 11.52 -1.60 -3.88
N ARG A 91 12.27 -2.65 -3.54
CA ARG A 91 13.73 -2.69 -3.68
C ARG A 91 14.11 -3.91 -4.51
N GLY A 92 14.38 -3.70 -5.80
CA GLY A 92 14.49 -4.78 -6.77
C GLY A 92 13.19 -5.60 -6.82
N ALA A 93 13.26 -6.92 -6.67
CA ALA A 93 12.10 -7.82 -6.67
C ALA A 93 11.52 -8.07 -5.26
N LYS A 94 11.71 -7.15 -4.31
CA LYS A 94 11.26 -7.33 -2.91
C LYS A 94 10.49 -6.12 -2.40
N LEU A 95 9.44 -6.38 -1.63
CA LEU A 95 8.74 -5.38 -0.83
C LEU A 95 9.35 -5.35 0.57
N VAL A 96 9.86 -4.18 0.97
CA VAL A 96 10.55 -3.98 2.25
C VAL A 96 9.76 -2.97 3.08
N GLU A 97 9.41 -3.35 4.30
CA GLU A 97 8.84 -2.41 5.27
C GLU A 97 9.95 -1.52 5.81
N VAL A 98 9.80 -0.21 5.62
CA VAL A 98 10.79 0.80 6.05
C VAL A 98 10.30 1.63 7.24
N SER A 99 9.00 1.59 7.53
CA SER A 99 8.41 2.21 8.73
C SER A 99 7.06 1.55 9.04
N ARG A 100 6.64 1.66 10.30
CA ARG A 100 5.32 1.26 10.80
C ARG A 100 4.85 2.26 11.85
N CYS A 101 3.65 2.79 11.64
CA CYS A 101 3.06 3.78 12.53
C CYS A 101 1.74 3.26 13.11
N PRO A 102 1.62 3.12 14.44
CA PRO A 102 0.34 2.83 15.08
C PRO A 102 -0.70 3.89 14.74
N ILE A 103 -1.97 3.49 14.65
CA ILE A 103 -3.10 4.37 14.43
C ILE A 103 -4.06 4.21 15.62
N PRO A 104 -4.62 5.30 16.19
CA PRO A 104 -5.47 5.24 17.39
C PRO A 104 -6.72 4.35 17.25
N GLY A 105 -7.10 4.00 16.03
CA GLY A 105 -8.18 3.06 15.74
C GLY A 105 -8.01 2.41 14.37
N ALA A 106 -8.80 1.38 14.10
CA ALA A 106 -8.73 0.67 12.83
C ALA A 106 -9.06 1.62 11.68
N MET A 107 -8.15 1.77 10.73
CA MET A 107 -8.36 2.63 9.56
C MET A 107 -9.61 2.19 8.79
N ALA A 108 -10.50 3.14 8.55
CA ALA A 108 -11.77 2.92 7.83
C ALA A 108 -12.10 4.06 6.83
N ALA A 109 -11.25 5.09 6.76
CA ALA A 109 -11.40 6.25 5.90
C ALA A 109 -10.19 6.40 4.98
N ALA A 110 -10.36 7.13 3.88
CA ALA A 110 -9.28 7.43 2.96
C ALA A 110 -8.07 8.08 3.67
N ILE A 111 -6.86 7.69 3.26
CA ILE A 111 -5.67 8.41 3.68
C ILE A 111 -5.65 9.78 3.01
N LYS A 112 -5.38 10.81 3.79
CA LYS A 112 -5.02 12.13 3.25
C LYS A 112 -3.50 12.13 3.10
N SER A 113 -3.00 12.50 1.92
CA SER A 113 -1.60 12.44 1.52
C SER A 113 -0.65 13.40 2.27
N ALA A 114 -0.97 13.78 3.50
CA ALA A 114 -0.02 14.46 4.37
C ALA A 114 1.04 13.44 4.80
N LEU A 115 2.31 13.84 4.67
CA LEU A 115 3.49 13.12 5.15
C LEU A 115 3.17 12.45 6.49
N MET A 116 3.00 11.14 6.47
CA MET A 116 2.86 10.35 7.69
C MET A 116 4.26 10.26 8.31
N ASP A 117 4.70 11.36 8.91
CA ASP A 117 5.75 11.30 9.90
C ASP A 117 5.14 10.56 11.10
N CYS A 118 5.81 9.49 11.51
CA CYS A 118 5.40 8.60 12.59
C CYS A 118 5.33 9.28 13.98
N GLY A 119 5.30 10.62 14.04
CA GLY A 119 5.42 11.43 15.25
C GLY A 119 4.45 12.62 15.37
N THR A 120 3.57 12.87 14.39
CA THR A 120 2.64 14.04 14.45
C THR A 120 1.18 13.65 14.66
N ALA A 121 0.85 12.36 14.69
CA ALA A 121 -0.51 11.85 14.90
C ALA A 121 -0.88 11.63 16.39
N VAL A 122 -0.22 12.35 17.31
CA VAL A 122 -0.59 12.43 18.73
C VAL A 122 -0.44 13.88 19.18
N ARG A 123 -1.31 14.76 18.69
CA ARG A 123 -1.85 15.92 19.43
C ARG A 123 -3.22 16.27 18.86
#